data_AF-A0A522UFV0-F1
#
_entry.id   AF-A0A522UFV0-F1
#
_cell.length_a   1.000
_cell.length_b   1.000
_cell.length_c   1.000
_cell.angle_alpha   90.00
_cell.angle_beta   90.00
_cell.angle_gamma   90.00
#
_symmetry.space_group_name_H-M   'P 1'
#
loop_
_entity.id
_entity.type
_entity.pdbx_description
1 polymer ?
#
loop_
_entity_poly.entity_id
_entity_poly.type
_entity_poly.pdbx_seq_one_letter_code
_entity_poly.pdbx_strand_id
1 'polypeptide(L)'
;MNWQTIKAHVWGPVGSVIFHIVLIIVLIKFAVQSGSHDVYTSQEVVMDTVETKRAPEVEKQVEEVIKQLDTQKELDTTVPPPDMPMSSDNNPTVQDTAAGAGGVRDMGFGKDGAAPGLDFASQVKSPLIIKGLAKGYGGRFGKGGMAGFVGSARAKEIDEAIMRALRWLKAHQLADGAWAASDKYGGGGGNAAMTGLAILCYLAYGQTTASSEFGPTVEKAINWLKSSQDQMGYFGAGKKITPETVPGSYPYTHGIATYALSEAYGMTRIPDLKPAVEKAVQIIIQGQQKETGGWDYSYAKGARRDTSVSAWQVQALKAALIAGCATPGIKEALDASVKDLKKVWNPQTGRFGYNTKAGGSLGVSGAGALCLQFTGHGKDMEVLACLRVLREAKINWEGAEGTHPLYGFYYITQCRFQESKESFALWQTQFVPTYLKAQKSDGHWEAMGGKNSEGNIGPVYSTTLACLTMETFVRFLPSYQHVEEGPAAPTNTDDVIIKVL
;
A
#
# COMPACT_ATOMS: atom_id res chain seq x y z
N MET A 1 21.45 -65.71 -55.83
CA MET A 1 21.83 -64.96 -54.62
C MET A 1 21.48 -65.82 -53.41
N ASN A 2 22.44 -66.11 -52.54
CA ASN A 2 22.29 -67.05 -51.42
C ASN A 2 21.44 -66.40 -50.29
N TRP A 3 20.55 -67.16 -49.66
CA TRP A 3 19.64 -66.72 -48.58
C TRP A 3 20.34 -66.04 -47.39
N GLN A 4 21.57 -66.44 -47.08
CA GLN A 4 22.45 -65.81 -46.09
C GLN A 4 22.84 -64.38 -46.50
N THR A 5 23.09 -64.15 -47.79
CA THR A 5 23.48 -62.84 -48.33
C THR A 5 22.32 -61.85 -48.29
N ILE A 6 21.09 -62.33 -48.53
CA ILE A 6 19.85 -61.54 -48.42
C ILE A 6 19.61 -61.12 -46.96
N LYS A 7 19.76 -62.03 -45.99
CA LYS A 7 19.63 -61.68 -44.57
C LYS A 7 20.67 -60.64 -44.13
N ALA A 8 21.92 -60.76 -44.55
CA ALA A 8 22.98 -59.84 -44.11
C ALA A 8 22.80 -58.39 -44.61
N HIS A 9 22.21 -58.18 -45.79
CA HIS A 9 22.13 -56.85 -46.42
C HIS A 9 20.74 -56.20 -46.34
N VAL A 10 19.69 -56.97 -46.03
CA VAL A 10 18.32 -56.44 -45.95
C VAL A 10 17.96 -55.97 -44.53
N TRP A 11 18.57 -56.54 -43.49
CA TRP A 11 18.27 -56.16 -42.09
C TRP A 11 18.65 -54.72 -41.75
N GLY A 12 19.75 -54.19 -42.30
CA GLY A 12 20.16 -52.79 -42.06
C GLY A 12 19.14 -51.78 -42.60
N PRO A 13 18.82 -51.83 -43.91
CA PRO A 13 17.82 -50.95 -44.52
C PRO A 13 16.41 -51.15 -43.93
N VAL A 14 15.98 -52.39 -43.71
CA VAL A 14 14.65 -52.68 -43.15
C VAL A 14 14.56 -52.25 -41.68
N GLY A 15 15.60 -52.47 -40.89
CA GLY A 15 15.67 -52.01 -39.51
C GLY A 15 15.65 -50.48 -39.41
N SER A 16 16.35 -49.78 -40.31
CA SER A 16 16.32 -48.32 -40.40
C SER A 16 14.92 -47.79 -40.76
N VAL A 17 14.25 -48.41 -41.75
CA VAL A 17 12.87 -48.03 -42.12
C VAL A 17 11.90 -48.25 -40.96
N ILE A 18 11.99 -49.39 -40.26
CA ILE A 18 11.15 -49.67 -39.09
C ILE A 18 11.42 -48.65 -37.98
N PHE A 19 12.69 -48.33 -37.70
CA PHE A 19 13.05 -47.33 -36.68
C PHE A 19 12.48 -45.94 -37.01
N HIS A 20 12.58 -45.49 -38.26
CA HIS A 20 12.04 -44.20 -38.66
C HIS A 20 10.50 -44.18 -38.65
N ILE A 21 9.84 -45.28 -39.01
CA ILE A 21 8.37 -45.41 -38.88
C ILE A 21 7.95 -45.31 -37.42
N VAL A 22 8.64 -45.98 -36.50
CA VAL A 22 8.36 -45.90 -35.05
C VAL A 22 8.62 -44.48 -34.52
N LEU A 23 9.73 -43.84 -34.92
CA LEU A 23 10.06 -42.47 -34.54
C LEU A 23 8.99 -41.48 -35.04
N ILE A 24 8.53 -41.64 -36.29
CA ILE A 24 7.44 -40.83 -36.86
C ILE A 24 6.13 -41.06 -36.10
N ILE A 25 5.78 -42.30 -35.74
CA ILE A 25 4.58 -42.58 -34.93
C ILE A 25 4.68 -41.93 -33.54
N VAL A 26 5.85 -41.96 -32.91
CA VAL A 26 6.09 -41.29 -31.61
C VAL A 26 6.01 -39.78 -31.75
N LEU A 27 6.60 -39.20 -32.80
CA LEU A 27 6.53 -37.76 -33.09
C LEU A 27 5.11 -37.31 -33.46
N ILE A 28 4.34 -38.12 -34.19
CA ILE A 28 2.92 -37.88 -34.46
C ILE A 28 2.12 -37.94 -33.15
N LYS A 29 2.37 -38.92 -32.27
CA LYS A 29 1.74 -38.94 -30.94
C LYS A 29 2.09 -37.69 -30.12
N PHE A 30 3.35 -37.26 -30.13
CA PHE A 30 3.77 -36.05 -29.43
C PHE A 30 3.16 -34.78 -30.04
N ALA A 31 3.08 -34.67 -31.37
CA ALA A 31 2.49 -33.54 -32.07
C ALA A 31 0.95 -33.49 -31.92
N VAL A 32 0.27 -34.66 -31.91
CA VAL A 32 -1.17 -34.77 -31.66
C VAL A 32 -1.51 -34.48 -30.20
N GLN A 33 -0.64 -34.84 -29.25
CA GLN A 33 -0.81 -34.54 -27.82
C GLN A 33 -0.40 -33.10 -27.46
N SER A 34 0.40 -32.44 -28.30
CA SER A 34 0.73 -31.00 -28.21
C SER A 34 -0.24 -30.11 -29.02
N GLY A 35 -1.19 -30.74 -29.73
CA GLY A 35 -2.14 -30.08 -30.63
C GLY A 35 -3.61 -30.29 -30.27
N SER A 36 -3.92 -30.84 -29.09
CA SER A 36 -5.26 -30.68 -28.51
C SER A 36 -5.35 -29.28 -27.91
N HIS A 37 -5.67 -28.30 -28.75
CA HIS A 37 -6.60 -27.28 -28.29
C HIS A 37 -7.78 -28.04 -27.71
N ASP A 38 -8.05 -27.84 -26.42
CA ASP A 38 -9.34 -28.22 -25.85
C ASP A 38 -10.40 -27.49 -26.69
N VAL A 39 -10.98 -28.24 -27.62
CA VAL A 39 -12.27 -27.92 -28.19
C VAL A 39 -13.18 -27.93 -26.98
N TYR A 40 -13.48 -26.73 -26.48
CA TYR A 40 -14.63 -26.54 -25.60
C TYR A 40 -15.82 -27.10 -26.37
N THR A 41 -16.21 -28.32 -26.03
CA THR A 41 -17.56 -28.79 -26.27
C THR A 41 -18.44 -27.68 -25.73
N SER A 42 -19.11 -26.95 -26.62
CA SER A 42 -20.26 -26.14 -26.26
C SER A 42 -21.30 -27.10 -25.70
N GLN A 43 -21.18 -27.45 -24.42
CA GLN A 43 -22.38 -27.56 -23.64
C GLN A 43 -23.00 -26.17 -23.74
N GLU A 44 -24.17 -26.09 -24.37
CA GLU A 44 -25.17 -25.14 -23.94
C GLU A 44 -25.34 -25.37 -22.44
N VAL A 45 -24.49 -24.74 -21.64
CA VAL A 45 -24.93 -24.20 -20.39
C VAL A 45 -25.87 -23.11 -20.83
N VAL A 46 -27.16 -23.48 -20.93
CA VAL A 46 -28.22 -22.53 -20.68
C VAL A 46 -27.81 -21.90 -19.36
N MET A 47 -27.21 -20.72 -19.44
CA MET A 47 -27.23 -19.78 -18.35
C MET A 47 -28.72 -19.54 -18.15
N ASP A 48 -29.34 -20.37 -17.31
CA ASP A 48 -30.23 -19.80 -16.34
C ASP A 48 -29.35 -18.78 -15.65
N THR A 49 -29.53 -17.53 -16.08
CA THR A 49 -29.39 -16.40 -15.20
C THR A 49 -30.20 -16.78 -13.97
N VAL A 50 -29.54 -17.44 -13.02
CA VAL A 50 -29.88 -17.25 -11.63
C VAL A 50 -29.57 -15.77 -11.47
N GLU A 51 -30.59 -14.95 -11.77
CA GLU A 51 -30.87 -13.74 -11.04
C GLU A 51 -30.67 -14.17 -9.59
N THR A 52 -29.45 -13.99 -9.10
CA THR A 52 -29.21 -14.03 -7.68
C THR A 52 -30.09 -12.92 -7.20
N LYS A 53 -31.27 -13.28 -6.69
CA LYS A 53 -32.06 -12.45 -5.81
C LYS A 53 -31.10 -12.03 -4.72
N ARG A 54 -30.46 -10.89 -4.95
CA ARG A 54 -29.75 -10.11 -3.95
C ARG A 54 -30.73 -10.10 -2.81
N ALA A 55 -30.33 -10.67 -1.66
CA ALA A 55 -31.27 -10.91 -0.57
C ALA A 55 -32.10 -9.62 -0.42
N PRO A 56 -33.45 -9.68 -0.50
CA PRO A 56 -34.26 -8.46 -0.66
C PRO A 56 -33.99 -7.45 0.45
N GLU A 57 -33.51 -7.93 1.60
CA GLU A 57 -32.98 -7.14 2.70
C GLU A 57 -31.74 -6.29 2.35
N VAL A 58 -30.77 -6.84 1.61
CA VAL A 58 -29.56 -6.11 1.16
C VAL A 58 -29.90 -5.11 0.05
N GLU A 59 -30.84 -5.43 -0.86
CA GLU A 59 -31.32 -4.46 -1.86
C GLU A 59 -32.04 -3.29 -1.20
N LYS A 60 -32.93 -3.61 -0.26
CA LYS A 60 -33.66 -2.60 0.50
C LYS A 60 -32.74 -1.73 1.35
N GLN A 61 -31.72 -2.32 1.98
CA GLN A 61 -30.69 -1.56 2.70
C GLN A 61 -29.86 -0.67 1.76
N VAL A 62 -29.51 -1.15 0.55
CA VAL A 62 -28.81 -0.33 -0.45
C VAL A 62 -29.68 0.81 -0.94
N GLU A 63 -30.95 0.56 -1.26
CA GLU A 63 -31.90 1.59 -1.69
C GLU A 63 -32.15 2.62 -0.58
N GLU A 64 -32.27 2.18 0.67
CA GLU A 64 -32.47 3.06 1.82
C GLU A 64 -31.24 3.94 2.06
N VAL A 65 -30.02 3.38 1.95
CA VAL A 65 -28.77 4.14 2.06
C VAL A 65 -28.61 5.12 0.89
N ILE A 66 -28.91 4.70 -0.35
CA ILE A 66 -28.89 5.60 -1.53
C ILE A 66 -29.89 6.74 -1.34
N LYS A 67 -31.11 6.44 -0.89
CA LYS A 67 -32.14 7.45 -0.62
C LYS A 67 -31.71 8.41 0.48
N GLN A 68 -31.05 7.94 1.54
CA GLN A 68 -30.51 8.80 2.59
C GLN A 68 -29.39 9.72 2.06
N LEU A 69 -28.49 9.20 1.21
CA LEU A 69 -27.43 9.99 0.58
C LEU A 69 -27.98 11.06 -0.38
N ASP A 70 -28.99 10.72 -1.18
CA ASP A 70 -29.65 11.67 -2.09
C ASP A 70 -30.45 12.74 -1.32
N THR A 71 -31.15 12.36 -0.25
CA THR A 71 -31.89 13.30 0.62
C THR A 71 -30.93 14.27 1.33
N GLN A 72 -29.77 13.79 1.80
CA GLN A 72 -28.75 14.66 2.41
C GLN A 72 -28.15 15.66 1.41
N LYS A 73 -27.97 15.25 0.15
CA LYS A 73 -27.48 16.13 -0.92
C LYS A 73 -28.47 17.26 -1.22
N GLU A 74 -29.77 17.02 -1.14
CA GLU A 74 -30.80 18.08 -1.28
C GLU A 74 -30.86 19.01 -0.06
N LEU A 75 -30.70 18.48 1.16
CA LEU A 75 -30.64 19.27 2.40
C LEU A 75 -29.42 20.22 2.45
N ASP A 76 -28.24 19.79 2.00
CA ASP A 76 -27.06 20.67 1.94
C ASP A 76 -27.16 21.77 0.86
N THR A 77 -28.04 21.61 -0.14
CA THR A 77 -28.31 22.67 -1.14
C THR A 77 -29.36 23.69 -0.69
N THR A 78 -30.07 23.43 0.41
CA THR A 78 -31.18 24.27 0.90
C THR A 78 -30.85 25.05 2.17
N VAL A 79 -29.69 24.80 2.79
CA VAL A 79 -29.17 25.59 3.91
C VAL A 79 -28.27 26.70 3.35
N PRO A 80 -28.69 27.98 3.38
CA PRO A 80 -27.78 29.07 3.07
C PRO A 80 -26.62 29.06 4.06
N PRO A 81 -25.37 29.33 3.62
CA PRO A 81 -24.21 29.31 4.50
C PRO A 81 -24.43 30.26 5.69
N PRO A 82 -24.08 29.85 6.93
CA PRO A 82 -24.19 30.73 8.08
C PRO A 82 -23.27 31.94 7.90
N ASP A 83 -23.81 33.13 8.13
CA ASP A 83 -23.06 34.39 8.20
C ASP A 83 -22.04 34.32 9.35
N MET A 84 -20.84 33.82 9.04
CA MET A 84 -19.67 34.02 9.88
C MET A 84 -18.99 35.32 9.46
N PRO A 85 -18.73 36.27 10.38
CA PRO A 85 -17.97 37.46 10.06
C PRO A 85 -16.55 37.03 9.65
N MET A 86 -16.29 37.08 8.35
CA MET A 86 -14.95 36.96 7.78
C MET A 86 -14.15 38.19 8.18
N SER A 87 -13.22 38.04 9.13
CA SER A 87 -12.14 39.01 9.28
C SER A 87 -11.25 38.93 8.03
N SER A 88 -11.54 39.82 7.08
CA SER A 88 -10.73 40.04 5.90
C SER A 88 -9.72 41.13 6.19
N ASP A 89 -8.55 40.74 6.69
CA ASP A 89 -7.34 41.56 6.60
C ASP A 89 -6.13 40.63 6.49
N ASN A 90 -5.68 40.47 5.24
CA ASN A 90 -4.27 40.46 4.83
C ASN A 90 -4.18 39.94 3.40
N ASN A 91 -4.33 40.88 2.47
CA ASN A 91 -3.83 40.71 1.11
C ASN A 91 -2.78 41.81 0.90
N PRO A 92 -1.47 41.52 0.89
CA PRO A 92 -0.52 42.46 0.34
C PRO A 92 -0.53 42.29 -1.18
N THR A 93 -1.14 43.26 -1.83
CA THR A 93 -0.95 43.61 -3.23
C THR A 93 0.55 43.74 -3.52
N VAL A 94 1.04 43.01 -4.52
CA VAL A 94 2.40 43.18 -5.03
C VAL A 94 2.45 44.51 -5.80
N GLN A 95 3.17 45.48 -5.26
CA GLN A 95 3.60 46.68 -5.99
C GLN A 95 5.10 46.58 -6.25
N ASP A 96 5.46 46.62 -7.53
CA ASP A 96 6.82 46.87 -8.01
C ASP A 96 7.39 48.15 -7.38
N THR A 97 8.57 48.06 -6.76
CA THR A 97 9.54 49.16 -6.76
C THR A 97 10.96 48.62 -6.71
N ALA A 98 11.75 49.05 -7.69
CA ALA A 98 13.19 48.88 -7.75
C ALA A 98 13.92 49.97 -6.93
N ALA A 99 15.20 49.68 -6.66
CA ALA A 99 16.28 50.58 -6.24
C ALA A 99 16.50 50.83 -4.74
N GLY A 100 17.78 50.74 -4.33
CA GLY A 100 18.30 51.40 -3.13
C GLY A 100 19.41 50.65 -2.40
N ALA A 101 20.66 51.02 -2.65
CA ALA A 101 21.88 50.50 -2.01
C ALA A 101 22.15 51.06 -0.60
N GLY A 102 23.08 50.40 0.12
CA GLY A 102 23.76 50.88 1.34
C GLY A 102 23.43 50.00 2.56
N GLY A 103 24.35 49.49 3.37
CA GLY A 103 25.74 49.84 3.65
C GLY A 103 25.97 49.61 5.15
N VAL A 104 26.65 48.51 5.49
CA VAL A 104 27.57 48.24 6.62
C VAL A 104 27.25 48.82 8.02
N ARG A 105 27.23 47.95 9.04
CA ARG A 105 28.06 48.10 10.27
C ARG A 105 28.19 46.82 11.09
N ASP A 106 29.44 46.39 11.17
CA ASP A 106 30.07 45.40 12.06
C ASP A 106 30.28 46.01 13.46
N MET A 107 30.12 45.20 14.50
CA MET A 107 30.72 45.36 15.84
C MET A 107 30.86 43.95 16.46
N GLY A 108 32.10 43.45 16.49
CA GLY A 108 32.44 42.14 17.02
C GLY A 108 32.76 42.07 18.53
N PHE A 109 33.45 40.97 18.86
CA PHE A 109 33.98 40.46 20.15
C PHE A 109 33.03 39.51 20.92
N GLY A 110 33.39 38.26 21.28
CA GLY A 110 34.71 37.65 21.38
C GLY A 110 34.70 36.11 21.37
N LYS A 111 35.90 35.60 21.09
CA LYS A 111 36.36 34.23 20.92
C LYS A 111 36.59 33.56 22.29
N ASP A 112 36.18 32.30 22.45
CA ASP A 112 37.07 31.13 22.68
C ASP A 112 36.29 29.90 23.18
N GLY A 113 36.48 28.75 22.49
CA GLY A 113 36.34 27.41 23.07
C GLY A 113 35.32 26.44 22.46
N ALA A 114 35.83 25.50 21.65
CA ALA A 114 35.28 24.18 21.29
C ALA A 114 34.29 24.02 20.09
N ALA A 115 34.86 23.48 19.00
CA ALA A 115 34.30 22.65 17.93
C ALA A 115 32.87 22.92 17.39
N PRO A 116 32.70 23.38 16.13
CA PRO A 116 31.38 23.53 15.55
C PRO A 116 30.82 22.18 15.07
N GLY A 117 29.81 21.69 15.79
CA GLY A 117 28.78 20.84 15.22
C GLY A 117 28.10 21.58 14.08
N LEU A 118 28.01 20.94 12.92
CA LEU A 118 27.27 21.45 11.79
C LEU A 118 25.77 21.44 12.13
N ASP A 119 25.27 22.59 12.57
CA ASP A 119 23.85 22.92 12.62
C ASP A 119 23.29 22.98 11.18
N PHE A 120 22.94 21.82 10.64
CA PHE A 120 22.22 21.69 9.37
C PHE A 120 20.71 21.92 9.53
N ALA A 121 20.20 22.05 10.76
CA ALA A 121 18.76 22.16 11.02
C ALA A 121 18.21 23.58 10.72
N SER A 122 19.07 24.60 10.68
CA SER A 122 18.65 25.98 10.46
C SER A 122 18.67 26.44 8.98
N GLN A 123 19.12 25.61 8.03
CA GLN A 123 19.33 26.04 6.62
C GLN A 123 18.53 25.34 5.52
N VAL A 124 17.53 24.51 5.82
CA VAL A 124 16.58 24.05 4.78
C VAL A 124 15.13 24.20 5.24
N LYS A 125 14.68 25.45 5.40
CA LYS A 125 13.27 25.75 5.11
C LYS A 125 13.13 25.68 3.60
N SER A 126 12.69 24.55 3.06
CA SER A 126 12.36 24.44 1.64
C SER A 126 11.36 25.55 1.27
N PRO A 127 11.73 26.53 0.44
CA PRO A 127 10.85 27.65 0.12
C PRO A 127 9.81 27.29 -0.95
N LEU A 128 9.80 26.03 -1.42
CA LEU A 128 8.87 25.55 -2.44
C LEU A 128 7.56 25.08 -1.80
N ILE A 129 6.72 26.04 -1.39
CA ILE A 129 5.28 25.80 -1.39
C ILE A 129 4.83 25.79 -2.85
N ILE A 130 4.83 24.61 -3.49
CA ILE A 130 4.25 24.45 -4.83
C ILE A 130 2.73 24.59 -4.69
N LYS A 131 2.24 25.83 -4.77
CA LYS A 131 0.80 26.14 -4.89
C LYS A 131 0.27 25.42 -6.12
N GLY A 132 -0.52 24.37 -5.90
CA GLY A 132 -1.11 23.56 -6.97
C GLY A 132 -0.88 22.06 -6.83
N LEU A 133 0.16 21.62 -6.10
CA LEU A 133 0.32 20.19 -5.82
C LEU A 133 -0.86 19.68 -4.96
N ALA A 134 -1.35 20.45 -4.00
CA ALA A 134 -2.56 20.08 -3.24
C ALA A 134 -3.85 20.04 -4.10
N LYS A 135 -3.90 20.69 -5.27
CA LYS A 135 -5.13 20.83 -6.07
C LYS A 135 -5.44 19.57 -6.90
N GLY A 136 -4.41 18.83 -7.32
CA GLY A 136 -4.56 17.50 -7.93
C GLY A 136 -4.68 16.36 -6.91
N TYR A 137 -4.11 16.55 -5.70
CA TYR A 137 -4.03 15.51 -4.67
C TYR A 137 -5.16 15.59 -3.62
N GLY A 138 -5.85 16.74 -3.47
CA GLY A 138 -6.85 16.98 -2.42
C GLY A 138 -8.30 17.19 -2.91
N GLY A 139 -8.56 17.20 -4.22
CA GLY A 139 -9.87 17.61 -4.76
C GLY A 139 -11.05 16.67 -4.47
N ARG A 140 -10.78 15.41 -4.12
CA ARG A 140 -11.81 14.36 -3.90
C ARG A 140 -11.81 13.76 -2.49
N PHE A 141 -10.74 13.98 -1.71
CA PHE A 141 -10.41 13.18 -0.52
C PHE A 141 -9.98 14.01 0.71
N GLY A 142 -10.32 15.31 0.77
CA GLY A 142 -10.21 16.11 2.00
C GLY A 142 -11.42 15.97 2.92
N LYS A 143 -11.48 16.72 4.03
CA LYS A 143 -12.60 16.68 4.99
C LYS A 143 -13.99 16.88 4.34
N GLY A 144 -14.07 17.69 3.28
CA GLY A 144 -15.30 17.87 2.49
C GLY A 144 -15.71 16.63 1.69
N GLY A 145 -14.75 15.81 1.24
CA GLY A 145 -15.05 14.52 0.59
C GLY A 145 -15.65 13.51 1.56
N MET A 146 -15.14 13.45 2.79
CA MET A 146 -15.68 12.59 3.85
C MET A 146 -17.13 12.93 4.20
N ALA A 147 -17.47 14.20 4.36
CA ALA A 147 -18.85 14.63 4.63
C ALA A 147 -19.84 14.13 3.55
N GLY A 148 -19.43 14.12 2.28
CA GLY A 148 -20.24 13.56 1.19
C GLY A 148 -20.44 12.04 1.23
N PHE A 149 -19.64 11.29 2.01
CA PHE A 149 -19.76 9.83 2.14
C PHE A 149 -20.56 9.40 3.38
N VAL A 150 -20.39 10.10 4.50
CA VAL A 150 -20.95 9.71 5.81
C VAL A 150 -21.97 10.70 6.39
N GLY A 151 -22.14 11.86 5.76
CA GLY A 151 -22.87 13.00 6.32
C GLY A 151 -22.02 13.79 7.33
N SER A 152 -22.32 15.08 7.46
CA SER A 152 -21.52 16.05 8.23
C SER A 152 -21.32 15.68 9.70
N ALA A 153 -22.36 15.16 10.38
CA ALA A 153 -22.26 14.77 11.79
C ALA A 153 -21.28 13.61 11.99
N ARG A 154 -21.39 12.56 11.17
CA ARG A 154 -20.50 11.40 11.26
C ARG A 154 -19.08 11.74 10.82
N ALA A 155 -18.92 12.59 9.81
CA ALA A 155 -17.63 13.09 9.38
C ALA A 155 -16.90 13.78 10.54
N LYS A 156 -17.60 14.58 11.34
CA LYS A 156 -17.04 15.20 12.54
C LYS A 156 -16.56 14.17 13.58
N GLU A 157 -17.36 13.14 13.87
CA GLU A 157 -16.96 12.08 14.81
C GLU A 157 -15.70 11.33 14.36
N ILE A 158 -15.62 11.00 13.06
CA ILE A 158 -14.45 10.36 12.46
C ILE A 158 -13.23 11.27 12.55
N ASP A 159 -13.38 12.55 12.18
CA ASP A 159 -12.32 13.54 12.23
C ASP A 159 -11.74 13.71 13.64
N GLU A 160 -12.62 13.82 14.64
CA GLU A 160 -12.23 13.92 16.04
C GLU A 160 -11.53 12.64 16.53
N ALA A 161 -12.00 11.46 16.12
CA ALA A 161 -11.37 10.19 16.46
C ALA A 161 -9.95 10.08 15.87
N ILE A 162 -9.76 10.45 14.61
CA ILE A 162 -8.44 10.49 13.96
C ILE A 162 -7.53 11.49 14.69
N MET A 163 -8.02 12.71 14.96
CA MET A 163 -7.24 13.73 15.68
C MET A 163 -6.82 13.30 17.08
N ARG A 164 -7.69 12.61 17.83
CA ARG A 164 -7.33 12.03 19.13
C ARG A 164 -6.21 10.99 19.00
N ALA A 165 -6.27 10.15 17.98
CA ALA A 165 -5.24 9.14 17.71
C ALA A 165 -3.88 9.78 17.35
N LEU A 166 -3.87 10.79 16.48
CA LEU A 166 -2.65 11.52 16.12
C LEU A 166 -2.03 12.24 17.34
N ARG A 167 -2.86 12.85 18.20
CA ARG A 167 -2.40 13.47 19.44
C ARG A 167 -1.87 12.43 20.44
N TRP A 168 -2.51 11.27 20.53
CA TRP A 168 -2.01 10.16 21.33
C TRP A 168 -0.64 9.69 20.83
N LEU A 169 -0.48 9.49 19.53
CA LEU A 169 0.81 9.12 18.93
C LEU A 169 1.89 10.15 19.26
N LYS A 170 1.59 11.45 19.11
CA LYS A 170 2.50 12.54 19.47
C LYS A 170 2.91 12.49 20.95
N ALA A 171 1.97 12.23 21.86
CA ALA A 171 2.25 12.13 23.29
C ALA A 171 3.08 10.90 23.67
N HIS A 172 3.08 9.86 22.83
CA HIS A 172 3.78 8.59 23.05
C HIS A 172 5.01 8.40 22.15
N GLN A 173 5.43 9.44 21.44
CA GLN A 173 6.70 9.44 20.69
C GLN A 173 7.87 9.40 21.68
N LEU A 174 8.86 8.54 21.44
CA LEU A 174 10.10 8.51 22.21
C LEU A 174 10.93 9.79 21.97
N ALA A 175 11.84 10.09 22.89
CA ALA A 175 12.66 11.30 22.83
C ALA A 175 13.50 11.40 21.54
N ASP A 176 13.90 10.25 20.99
CA ASP A 176 14.67 10.13 19.75
C ASP A 176 13.81 10.23 18.47
N GLY A 177 12.48 10.26 18.60
CA GLY A 177 11.53 10.38 17.49
C GLY A 177 10.83 9.08 17.09
N ALA A 178 11.22 7.94 17.65
CA ALA A 178 10.64 6.64 17.29
C ALA A 178 9.36 6.32 18.07
N TRP A 179 8.71 5.23 17.67
CA TRP A 179 7.77 4.51 18.53
C TRP A 179 8.28 3.09 18.79
N ALA A 180 8.17 2.65 20.04
CA ALA A 180 8.61 1.32 20.45
C ALA A 180 7.67 0.23 19.91
N ALA A 181 8.26 -0.82 19.34
CA ALA A 181 7.59 -2.11 19.22
C ALA A 181 7.70 -2.87 20.54
N SER A 182 6.81 -3.84 20.77
CA SER A 182 6.99 -4.75 21.91
C SER A 182 8.22 -5.63 21.72
N ASP A 183 8.84 -6.04 22.84
CA ASP A 183 10.08 -6.84 22.85
C ASP A 183 9.95 -8.16 22.07
N LYS A 184 8.73 -8.72 22.00
CA LYS A 184 8.42 -9.97 21.29
C LYS A 184 8.56 -9.85 19.76
N TYR A 185 8.44 -8.65 19.21
CA TYR A 185 8.54 -8.39 17.76
C TYR A 185 9.87 -7.74 17.36
N GLY A 186 10.93 -8.07 18.10
CA GLY A 186 12.31 -7.75 17.71
C GLY A 186 12.87 -6.45 18.28
N GLY A 187 12.24 -5.86 19.30
CA GLY A 187 12.74 -4.65 19.98
C GLY A 187 13.07 -3.53 18.99
N GLY A 188 14.28 -2.96 19.07
CA GLY A 188 14.76 -1.89 18.18
C GLY A 188 14.59 -2.13 16.67
N GLY A 189 14.54 -3.39 16.21
CA GLY A 189 14.21 -3.71 14.82
C GLY A 189 12.72 -3.52 14.48
N GLY A 190 11.82 -3.78 15.42
CA GLY A 190 10.39 -3.52 15.27
C GLY A 190 10.03 -2.03 15.32
N ASN A 191 10.86 -1.20 15.95
CA ASN A 191 10.62 0.26 16.05
C ASN A 191 10.52 0.93 14.68
N ALA A 192 11.27 0.47 13.67
CA ALA A 192 11.16 0.98 12.30
C ALA A 192 9.78 0.73 11.68
N ALA A 193 9.15 -0.40 11.98
CA ALA A 193 7.79 -0.69 11.53
C ALA A 193 6.78 0.23 12.23
N MET A 194 6.88 0.35 13.56
CA MET A 194 5.95 1.19 14.33
C MET A 194 6.08 2.67 13.95
N THR A 195 7.32 3.14 13.77
CA THR A 195 7.60 4.51 13.34
C THR A 195 7.11 4.75 11.92
N GLY A 196 7.30 3.78 11.01
CA GLY A 196 6.75 3.84 9.66
C GLY A 196 5.22 3.95 9.65
N LEU A 197 4.51 3.12 10.42
CA LEU A 197 3.05 3.19 10.56
C LEU A 197 2.58 4.54 11.15
N ALA A 198 3.27 5.06 12.16
CA ALA A 198 2.95 6.36 12.75
C ALA A 198 3.14 7.50 11.75
N ILE A 199 4.24 7.51 10.99
CA ILE A 199 4.47 8.47 9.90
C ILE A 199 3.33 8.39 8.88
N LEU A 200 2.93 7.18 8.47
CA LEU A 200 1.83 6.99 7.52
C LEU A 200 0.50 7.57 8.02
N CYS A 201 0.18 7.47 9.32
CA CYS A 201 -1.04 8.09 9.88
C CYS A 201 -1.01 9.62 9.70
N TYR A 202 0.09 10.25 10.11
CA TYR A 202 0.23 11.70 9.94
C TYR A 202 0.11 12.12 8.47
N LEU A 203 0.86 11.46 7.58
CA LEU A 203 0.86 11.77 6.15
C LEU A 203 -0.50 11.51 5.50
N ALA A 204 -1.19 10.42 5.86
CA ALA A 204 -2.50 10.09 5.32
C ALA A 204 -3.56 11.14 5.68
N TYR A 205 -3.44 11.76 6.85
CA TYR A 205 -4.27 12.89 7.28
C TYR A 205 -3.72 14.26 6.82
N GLY A 206 -2.73 14.29 5.93
CA GLY A 206 -2.17 15.51 5.35
C GLY A 206 -1.21 16.27 6.28
N GLN A 207 -0.79 15.67 7.40
CA GLN A 207 0.17 16.27 8.33
C GLN A 207 1.60 15.99 7.87
N THR A 208 2.37 17.05 7.67
CA THR A 208 3.76 17.00 7.19
C THR A 208 4.68 17.69 8.17
N THR A 209 5.98 17.74 7.88
CA THR A 209 6.97 18.52 8.65
C THR A 209 6.63 20.01 8.73
N ALA A 210 5.82 20.53 7.81
CA ALA A 210 5.35 21.92 7.80
C ALA A 210 4.10 22.17 8.66
N SER A 211 3.47 21.13 9.21
CA SER A 211 2.27 21.27 10.04
C SER A 211 2.58 21.98 11.35
N SER A 212 1.70 22.89 11.78
CA SER A 212 1.87 23.63 13.04
C SER A 212 1.84 22.74 14.28
N GLU A 213 0.86 21.82 14.37
CA GLU A 213 0.69 20.96 15.54
C GLU A 213 1.64 19.75 15.51
N PHE A 214 1.75 19.08 14.36
CA PHE A 214 2.42 17.78 14.23
C PHE A 214 3.77 17.84 13.50
N GLY A 215 4.15 18.97 12.92
CA GLY A 215 5.38 19.12 12.13
C GLY A 215 6.64 18.65 12.84
N PRO A 216 6.93 19.11 14.07
CA PRO A 216 8.08 18.64 14.83
C PRO A 216 8.06 17.13 15.13
N THR A 217 6.88 16.54 15.35
CA THR A 217 6.72 15.11 15.58
C THR A 217 7.02 14.31 14.32
N VAL A 218 6.47 14.73 13.17
CA VAL A 218 6.68 14.10 11.86
C VAL A 218 8.16 14.21 11.44
N GLU A 219 8.78 15.38 11.63
CA GLU A 219 10.18 15.61 11.30
C GLU A 219 11.11 14.69 12.11
N LYS A 220 10.94 14.64 13.43
CA LYS A 220 11.72 13.74 14.29
C LYS A 220 11.56 12.28 13.89
N ALA A 221 10.33 11.85 13.59
CA ALA A 221 10.05 10.48 13.17
C ALA A 221 10.73 10.12 11.85
N ILE A 222 10.64 10.99 10.84
CA ILE A 222 11.27 10.78 9.53
C ILE A 222 12.80 10.74 9.68
N ASN A 223 13.37 11.66 10.46
CA ASN A 223 14.81 11.71 10.70
C ASN A 223 15.30 10.45 11.42
N TRP A 224 14.59 10.01 12.46
CA TRP A 224 14.90 8.77 13.17
C TRP A 224 14.81 7.57 12.23
N LEU A 225 13.71 7.43 11.49
CA LEU A 225 13.51 6.29 10.59
C LEU A 225 14.60 6.23 9.53
N LYS A 226 14.94 7.36 8.89
CA LYS A 226 16.06 7.46 7.96
C LYS A 226 17.38 7.05 8.61
N SER A 227 17.66 7.51 9.84
CA SER A 227 18.88 7.16 10.57
C SER A 227 18.95 5.69 11.00
N SER A 228 17.80 5.01 11.11
CA SER A 228 17.72 3.59 11.43
C SER A 228 18.03 2.68 10.23
N GLN A 229 18.13 3.26 9.02
CA GLN A 229 18.53 2.54 7.82
C GLN A 229 20.01 2.13 7.90
N ASP A 230 20.31 0.86 7.63
CA ASP A 230 21.71 0.44 7.55
C ASP A 230 22.41 0.92 6.26
N GLN A 231 23.71 0.68 6.16
CA GLN A 231 24.52 1.13 5.01
C GLN A 231 24.04 0.55 3.67
N MET A 232 23.40 -0.64 3.69
CA MET A 232 22.88 -1.33 2.51
C MET A 232 21.47 -0.86 2.14
N GLY A 233 20.82 -0.07 3.00
CA GLY A 233 19.47 0.42 2.78
C GLY A 233 18.40 -0.35 3.55
N TYR A 234 18.77 -1.31 4.39
CA TYR A 234 17.83 -2.20 5.07
C TYR A 234 17.29 -1.63 6.39
N PHE A 235 16.08 -2.04 6.76
CA PHE A 235 15.43 -1.68 8.03
C PHE A 235 15.10 -2.97 8.79
N GLY A 236 15.47 -3.03 10.07
CA GLY A 236 15.30 -4.23 10.92
C GLY A 236 16.61 -4.85 11.43
N ALA A 237 17.77 -4.23 11.16
CA ALA A 237 19.06 -4.67 11.66
C ALA A 237 19.27 -4.29 13.13
N GLY A 238 19.34 -5.28 14.03
CA GLY A 238 19.53 -5.06 15.47
C GLY A 238 20.40 -6.07 16.22
N LYS A 239 20.79 -7.20 15.61
CA LYS A 239 21.84 -8.09 16.13
C LYS A 239 22.60 -8.73 14.98
N LYS A 240 23.92 -8.91 15.15
CA LYS A 240 24.82 -9.59 14.20
C LYS A 240 24.12 -10.80 13.57
N ILE A 241 24.14 -10.90 12.24
CA ILE A 241 23.80 -12.13 11.54
C ILE A 241 24.86 -13.16 11.96
N THR A 242 24.50 -14.05 12.89
CA THR A 242 25.26 -15.25 13.23
C THR A 242 24.51 -16.48 12.71
N PRO A 243 25.20 -17.58 12.36
CA PRO A 243 24.55 -18.82 11.95
C PRO A 243 23.55 -19.37 12.99
N GLU A 244 23.73 -19.04 14.28
CA GLU A 244 22.86 -19.50 15.37
C GLU A 244 21.72 -18.53 15.76
N THR A 245 21.62 -17.36 15.12
CA THR A 245 20.45 -16.46 15.28
C THR A 245 19.40 -16.78 14.22
N VAL A 246 18.17 -17.08 14.63
CA VAL A 246 17.03 -17.19 13.71
C VAL A 246 16.98 -15.93 12.83
N PRO A 247 17.07 -16.03 11.49
CA PRO A 247 16.81 -14.91 10.59
C PRO A 247 15.36 -14.44 10.82
N GLY A 248 15.18 -13.32 11.52
CA GLY A 248 13.87 -12.82 11.94
C GLY A 248 13.12 -12.07 10.84
N SER A 249 11.79 -12.10 10.90
CA SER A 249 10.76 -11.63 9.96
C SER A 249 10.76 -10.13 9.57
N TYR A 250 11.90 -9.52 9.29
CA TYR A 250 11.99 -8.08 9.00
C TYR A 250 11.55 -7.60 7.61
N PRO A 251 11.11 -8.42 6.63
CA PRO A 251 10.47 -7.90 5.43
C PRO A 251 9.21 -7.07 5.70
N TYR A 252 8.45 -7.37 6.76
CA TYR A 252 7.34 -6.51 7.19
C TYR A 252 7.85 -5.12 7.58
N THR A 253 8.82 -5.08 8.50
CA THR A 253 9.47 -3.86 8.95
C THR A 253 10.03 -3.07 7.79
N HIS A 254 10.77 -3.72 6.91
CA HIS A 254 11.40 -3.08 5.77
C HIS A 254 10.39 -2.53 4.78
N GLY A 255 9.35 -3.29 4.44
CA GLY A 255 8.27 -2.82 3.57
C GLY A 255 7.54 -1.61 4.16
N ILE A 256 7.14 -1.68 5.43
CA ILE A 256 6.45 -0.59 6.13
C ILE A 256 7.31 0.68 6.21
N ALA A 257 8.59 0.56 6.58
CA ALA A 257 9.51 1.68 6.68
C ALA A 257 9.77 2.32 5.30
N THR A 258 9.98 1.50 4.27
CA THR A 258 10.16 1.96 2.89
C THR A 258 8.92 2.67 2.37
N TYR A 259 7.74 2.13 2.66
CA TYR A 259 6.46 2.75 2.31
C TYR A 259 6.33 4.13 2.95
N ALA A 260 6.59 4.24 4.25
CA ALA A 260 6.52 5.51 4.98
C ALA A 260 7.49 6.57 4.43
N LEU A 261 8.75 6.21 4.16
CA LEU A 261 9.73 7.14 3.59
C LEU A 261 9.38 7.53 2.14
N SER A 262 8.82 6.61 1.36
CA SER A 262 8.38 6.88 -0.01
C SER A 262 7.24 7.91 -0.03
N GLU A 263 6.24 7.75 0.85
CA GLU A 263 5.16 8.71 1.01
C GLU A 263 5.66 10.06 1.55
N ALA A 264 6.56 10.03 2.54
CA ALA A 264 7.19 11.23 3.08
C ALA A 264 7.91 12.01 1.97
N TYR A 265 8.71 11.34 1.15
CA TYR A 265 9.37 11.95 0.01
C TYR A 265 8.37 12.48 -1.03
N GLY A 266 7.34 11.71 -1.36
CA GLY A 266 6.30 12.10 -2.32
C GLY A 266 5.54 13.36 -1.90
N MET A 267 5.22 13.50 -0.62
CA MET A 267 4.44 14.62 -0.07
C MET A 267 5.30 15.85 0.26
N THR A 268 6.52 15.66 0.78
CA THR A 268 7.36 16.77 1.27
C THR A 268 8.40 17.24 0.27
N ARG A 269 8.80 16.39 -0.68
CA ARG A 269 9.89 16.63 -1.63
C ARG A 269 11.23 17.00 -0.97
N ILE A 270 11.44 16.60 0.29
CA ILE A 270 12.72 16.77 0.98
C ILE A 270 13.79 15.95 0.23
N PRO A 271 14.81 16.59 -0.40
CA PRO A 271 15.73 15.90 -1.31
C PRO A 271 16.52 14.78 -0.64
N ASP A 272 16.85 14.95 0.64
CA ASP A 272 17.66 13.99 1.42
C ASP A 272 16.92 12.67 1.71
N LEU A 273 15.60 12.60 1.49
CA LEU A 273 14.86 11.35 1.61
C LEU A 273 15.02 10.44 0.39
N LYS A 274 15.25 11.01 -0.80
CA LYS A 274 15.30 10.24 -2.05
C LYS A 274 16.37 9.13 -2.02
N PRO A 275 17.64 9.39 -1.62
CA PRO A 275 18.65 8.34 -1.57
C PRO A 275 18.30 7.21 -0.59
N ALA A 276 17.67 7.52 0.54
CA ALA A 276 17.24 6.53 1.51
C ALA A 276 16.11 5.64 0.94
N VAL A 277 15.13 6.25 0.26
CA VAL A 277 14.05 5.52 -0.42
C VAL A 277 14.60 4.62 -1.52
N GLU A 278 15.47 5.13 -2.39
CA GLU A 278 16.00 4.37 -3.52
C GLU A 278 16.84 3.16 -3.08
N LYS A 279 17.64 3.30 -2.01
CA LYS A 279 18.37 2.17 -1.40
C LYS A 279 17.43 1.12 -0.81
N ALA A 280 16.39 1.55 -0.09
CA ALA A 280 15.43 0.62 0.51
C ALA A 280 14.65 -0.15 -0.57
N VAL A 281 14.16 0.56 -1.59
CA VAL A 281 13.49 -0.04 -2.76
C VAL A 281 14.38 -1.07 -3.44
N GLN A 282 15.67 -0.78 -3.58
CA GLN A 282 16.63 -1.72 -4.16
C GLN A 282 16.71 -3.03 -3.37
N ILE A 283 16.62 -2.98 -2.03
CA ILE A 283 16.56 -4.18 -1.18
C ILE A 283 15.26 -4.95 -1.41
N ILE A 284 14.11 -4.29 -1.55
CA ILE A 284 12.84 -4.95 -1.87
C ILE A 284 12.95 -5.70 -3.21
N ILE A 285 13.48 -5.04 -4.25
CA ILE A 285 13.66 -5.65 -5.58
C ILE A 285 14.61 -6.85 -5.50
N GLN A 286 15.76 -6.70 -4.84
CA GLN A 286 16.71 -7.80 -4.64
C GLN A 286 16.12 -8.92 -3.80
N GLY A 287 15.23 -8.61 -2.86
CA GLY A 287 14.52 -9.52 -1.97
C GLY A 287 13.42 -10.34 -2.65
N GLN A 288 12.96 -9.94 -3.84
CA GLN A 288 11.92 -10.65 -4.59
C GLN A 288 12.40 -12.00 -5.14
N GLN A 289 11.51 -12.98 -5.19
CA GLN A 289 11.79 -14.27 -5.83
C GLN A 289 11.65 -14.16 -7.34
N LYS A 290 12.68 -14.61 -8.07
CA LYS A 290 12.70 -14.55 -9.54
C LYS A 290 11.65 -15.46 -10.20
N GLU A 291 11.37 -16.60 -9.57
CA GLU A 291 10.50 -17.64 -10.15
C GLU A 291 9.01 -17.37 -9.92
N THR A 292 8.66 -16.87 -8.73
CA THR A 292 7.28 -16.64 -8.33
C THR A 292 6.87 -15.19 -8.49
N GLY A 293 7.77 -14.24 -8.23
CA GLY A 293 7.47 -12.82 -8.11
C GLY A 293 7.04 -12.39 -6.71
N GLY A 294 6.99 -13.31 -5.75
CA GLY A 294 6.63 -13.04 -4.36
C GLY A 294 7.82 -12.71 -3.46
N TRP A 295 7.52 -12.41 -2.20
CA TRP A 295 8.52 -12.26 -1.14
C TRP A 295 8.28 -13.27 -0.04
N ASP A 296 9.36 -13.67 0.64
CA ASP A 296 9.29 -14.50 1.83
C ASP A 296 9.85 -13.75 3.04
N TYR A 297 9.60 -14.31 4.22
CA TYR A 297 10.26 -13.94 5.45
C TYR A 297 11.79 -13.95 5.27
N SER A 298 12.45 -12.98 5.91
CA SER A 298 13.90 -12.76 5.81
C SER A 298 14.42 -12.59 4.38
N TYR A 299 13.54 -12.27 3.42
CA TYR A 299 13.83 -12.29 1.99
C TYR A 299 14.48 -13.60 1.51
N ALA A 300 14.13 -14.71 2.15
CA ALA A 300 14.64 -16.04 1.83
C ALA A 300 14.33 -16.40 0.37
N LYS A 301 15.33 -16.97 -0.31
CA LYS A 301 15.22 -17.46 -1.68
C LYS A 301 14.81 -18.93 -1.65
N GLY A 302 13.81 -19.29 -2.44
CA GLY A 302 13.32 -20.66 -2.54
C GLY A 302 11.88 -20.69 -3.04
N ALA A 303 11.22 -21.85 -2.92
CA ALA A 303 9.87 -22.07 -3.45
C ALA A 303 8.75 -21.43 -2.61
N ARG A 304 9.00 -21.16 -1.32
CA ARG A 304 7.99 -20.65 -0.39
C ARG A 304 7.98 -19.12 -0.43
N ARG A 305 6.80 -18.52 -0.54
CA ARG A 305 6.56 -17.06 -0.45
C ARG A 305 5.35 -16.77 0.44
N ASP A 306 5.06 -15.51 0.75
CA ASP A 306 3.96 -15.14 1.64
C ASP A 306 3.21 -13.86 1.19
N THR A 307 1.89 -13.96 0.92
CA THR A 307 1.06 -12.84 0.46
C THR A 307 1.05 -11.67 1.44
N SER A 308 1.02 -11.94 2.75
CA SER A 308 0.99 -10.87 3.76
C SER A 308 2.31 -10.11 3.84
N VAL A 309 3.44 -10.77 3.58
CA VAL A 309 4.73 -10.09 3.38
C VAL A 309 4.72 -9.29 2.07
N SER A 310 4.32 -9.92 0.95
CA SER A 310 4.29 -9.29 -0.38
C SER A 310 3.48 -7.99 -0.39
N ALA A 311 2.38 -7.92 0.36
CA ALA A 311 1.49 -6.76 0.36
C ALA A 311 2.14 -5.45 0.83
N TRP A 312 3.03 -5.50 1.83
CA TRP A 312 3.79 -4.31 2.23
C TRP A 312 4.83 -3.90 1.20
N GLN A 313 5.40 -4.89 0.50
CA GLN A 313 6.43 -4.63 -0.50
C GLN A 313 5.83 -3.97 -1.74
N VAL A 314 4.67 -4.44 -2.19
CA VAL A 314 3.93 -3.85 -3.32
C VAL A 314 3.52 -2.41 -2.99
N GLN A 315 3.03 -2.14 -1.79
CA GLN A 315 2.70 -0.76 -1.37
C GLN A 315 3.93 0.15 -1.36
N ALA A 316 5.06 -0.33 -0.82
CA ALA A 316 6.31 0.42 -0.82
C ALA A 316 6.81 0.73 -2.24
N LEU A 317 6.83 -0.27 -3.13
CA LEU A 317 7.24 -0.11 -4.54
C LEU A 317 6.32 0.87 -5.28
N LYS A 318 5.00 0.76 -5.09
CA LYS A 318 4.03 1.68 -5.69
C LYS A 318 4.21 3.10 -5.19
N ALA A 319 4.36 3.29 -3.88
CA ALA A 319 4.58 4.61 -3.29
C ALA A 319 5.88 5.25 -3.82
N ALA A 320 6.97 4.48 -3.92
CA ALA A 320 8.22 4.94 -4.47
C ALA A 320 8.10 5.36 -5.95
N LEU A 321 7.39 4.55 -6.75
CA LEU A 321 7.11 4.85 -8.16
C LEU A 321 6.35 6.17 -8.30
N ILE A 322 5.27 6.34 -7.54
CA ILE A 322 4.43 7.55 -7.58
C ILE A 322 5.17 8.79 -7.04
N ALA A 323 6.06 8.59 -6.06
CA ALA A 323 6.93 9.65 -5.58
C ALA A 323 7.99 10.08 -6.61
N GLY A 324 8.13 9.38 -7.74
CA GLY A 324 9.11 9.71 -8.78
C GLY A 324 10.53 9.23 -8.45
N CYS A 325 10.65 8.14 -7.69
CA CYS A 325 11.94 7.45 -7.51
C CYS A 325 12.32 6.74 -8.81
N ALA A 326 13.60 6.79 -9.17
CA ALA A 326 14.08 6.29 -10.47
C ALA A 326 14.82 4.95 -10.35
N THR A 327 14.64 4.21 -9.24
CA THR A 327 15.29 2.91 -9.04
C THR A 327 14.89 1.94 -10.16
N PRO A 328 15.85 1.44 -10.97
CA PRO A 328 15.55 0.46 -12.00
C PRO A 328 14.97 -0.82 -11.40
N GLY A 329 13.97 -1.42 -12.05
CA GLY A 329 13.37 -2.68 -11.59
C GLY A 329 12.05 -2.54 -10.81
N ILE A 330 11.62 -1.33 -10.45
CA ILE A 330 10.35 -1.15 -9.69
C ILE A 330 9.17 -1.71 -10.47
N LYS A 331 9.04 -1.35 -11.76
CA LYS A 331 7.90 -1.77 -12.59
C LYS A 331 7.93 -3.28 -12.82
N GLU A 332 9.10 -3.82 -13.12
CA GLU A 332 9.32 -5.26 -13.32
C GLU A 332 8.96 -6.05 -12.05
N ALA A 333 9.31 -5.52 -10.88
CA ALA A 333 8.97 -6.13 -9.59
C ALA A 333 7.46 -6.09 -9.33
N LEU A 334 6.78 -4.98 -9.63
CA LEU A 334 5.32 -4.89 -9.54
C LEU A 334 4.64 -5.89 -10.48
N ASP A 335 5.06 -5.95 -11.74
CA ASP A 335 4.53 -6.89 -12.74
C ASP A 335 4.75 -8.36 -12.34
N ALA A 336 5.91 -8.67 -11.75
CA ALA A 336 6.18 -10.01 -11.22
C ALA A 336 5.28 -10.35 -10.02
N SER A 337 4.97 -9.37 -9.16
CA SER A 337 4.07 -9.59 -8.01
C SER A 337 2.64 -9.95 -8.44
N VAL A 338 2.16 -9.42 -9.57
CA VAL A 338 0.85 -9.78 -10.14
C VAL A 338 0.80 -11.27 -10.48
N LYS A 339 1.84 -11.78 -11.14
CA LYS A 339 1.94 -13.21 -11.51
C LYS A 339 1.93 -14.09 -10.27
N ASP A 340 2.67 -13.68 -9.24
CA ASP A 340 2.71 -14.37 -7.95
C ASP A 340 1.31 -14.47 -7.34
N LEU A 341 0.62 -13.33 -7.19
CA LEU A 341 -0.68 -13.24 -6.53
C LEU A 341 -1.74 -14.07 -7.23
N LYS A 342 -1.81 -14.03 -8.57
CA LYS A 342 -2.72 -14.87 -9.34
C LYS A 342 -2.44 -16.36 -9.16
N LYS A 343 -1.18 -16.76 -8.94
CA LYS A 343 -0.81 -18.17 -8.72
C LYS A 343 -1.36 -18.76 -7.42
N VAL A 344 -1.54 -17.96 -6.37
CA VAL A 344 -2.09 -18.44 -5.07
C VAL A 344 -3.58 -18.16 -4.89
N TRP A 345 -4.23 -17.59 -5.89
CA TRP A 345 -5.67 -17.47 -5.90
C TRP A 345 -6.34 -18.84 -6.09
N ASN A 346 -7.42 -19.06 -5.36
CA ASN A 346 -8.20 -20.28 -5.38
C ASN A 346 -9.56 -20.02 -6.08
N PRO A 347 -9.80 -20.60 -7.26
CA PRO A 347 -11.05 -20.39 -8.00
C PRO A 347 -12.30 -20.96 -7.30
N GLN A 348 -12.16 -22.04 -6.51
CA GLN A 348 -13.29 -22.66 -5.82
C GLN A 348 -13.81 -21.81 -4.67
N THR A 349 -12.92 -21.08 -3.99
CA THR A 349 -13.27 -20.26 -2.82
C THR A 349 -13.30 -18.77 -3.11
N GLY A 350 -12.75 -18.33 -4.24
CA GLY A 350 -12.54 -16.91 -4.56
C GLY A 350 -11.48 -16.22 -3.68
N ARG A 351 -10.73 -16.95 -2.85
CA ARG A 351 -9.78 -16.40 -1.87
C ARG A 351 -8.33 -16.49 -2.35
N PHE A 352 -7.49 -15.57 -1.88
CA PHE A 352 -6.04 -15.67 -2.04
C PHE A 352 -5.45 -16.43 -0.85
N GLY A 353 -4.52 -17.36 -1.12
CA GLY A 353 -3.75 -18.03 -0.07
C GLY A 353 -2.50 -17.27 0.36
N TYR A 354 -1.87 -17.73 1.43
CA TYR A 354 -0.59 -17.20 1.91
C TYR A 354 0.56 -17.57 0.96
N ASN A 355 0.75 -18.87 0.73
CA ASN A 355 1.86 -19.44 -0.04
C ASN A 355 1.42 -20.45 -1.11
N THR A 356 0.20 -20.96 -1.01
CA THR A 356 -0.41 -21.97 -1.88
C THR A 356 -1.85 -21.56 -2.18
N LYS A 357 -2.56 -22.32 -3.01
CA LYS A 357 -4.00 -22.12 -3.27
C LYS A 357 -4.91 -22.57 -2.12
N ALA A 358 -4.39 -22.91 -0.94
CA ALA A 358 -5.20 -23.46 0.16
C ALA A 358 -6.25 -22.50 0.78
N GLY A 359 -6.43 -21.28 0.23
CA GLY A 359 -7.36 -20.27 0.75
C GLY A 359 -6.83 -19.63 2.04
N GLY A 360 -6.52 -18.34 2.00
CA GLY A 360 -6.02 -17.59 3.15
C GLY A 360 -7.15 -17.07 4.03
N SER A 361 -6.77 -16.34 5.09
CA SER A 361 -7.74 -15.56 5.86
C SER A 361 -8.39 -14.50 4.97
N LEU A 362 -9.53 -13.95 5.41
CA LEU A 362 -10.15 -12.81 4.72
C LEU A 362 -9.19 -11.61 4.64
N GLY A 363 -8.37 -11.39 5.67
CA GLY A 363 -7.34 -10.36 5.67
C GLY A 363 -6.29 -10.55 4.59
N VAL A 364 -5.78 -11.78 4.40
CA VAL A 364 -4.84 -12.09 3.32
C VAL A 364 -5.48 -12.01 1.94
N SER A 365 -6.74 -12.43 1.84
CA SER A 365 -7.52 -12.28 0.62
C SER A 365 -7.67 -10.80 0.25
N GLY A 366 -7.98 -9.94 1.22
CA GLY A 366 -7.94 -8.49 1.07
C GLY A 366 -6.57 -7.98 0.64
N ALA A 367 -5.49 -8.40 1.30
CA ALA A 367 -4.15 -7.96 0.95
C ALA A 367 -3.77 -8.30 -0.51
N GLY A 368 -4.06 -9.52 -0.96
CA GLY A 368 -3.80 -9.95 -2.34
C GLY A 368 -4.65 -9.18 -3.37
N ALA A 369 -5.95 -9.01 -3.09
CA ALA A 369 -6.84 -8.26 -3.96
C ALA A 369 -6.43 -6.77 -4.06
N LEU A 370 -6.06 -6.14 -2.94
CA LEU A 370 -5.62 -4.74 -2.93
C LEU A 370 -4.37 -4.55 -3.78
N CYS A 371 -3.40 -5.47 -3.67
CA CYS A 371 -2.18 -5.41 -4.48
C CYS A 371 -2.51 -5.44 -5.97
N LEU A 372 -3.41 -6.34 -6.40
CA LEU A 372 -3.86 -6.39 -7.79
C LEU A 372 -4.61 -5.12 -8.21
N GLN A 373 -5.48 -4.56 -7.36
CA GLN A 373 -6.12 -3.26 -7.63
C GLN A 373 -5.08 -2.14 -7.81
N PHE A 374 -4.04 -2.14 -6.99
CA PHE A 374 -2.97 -1.15 -7.01
C PHE A 374 -2.04 -1.25 -8.21
N THR A 375 -1.93 -2.42 -8.82
CA THR A 375 -1.12 -2.67 -10.02
C THR A 375 -1.95 -2.67 -11.30
N GLY A 376 -3.18 -2.12 -11.29
CA GLY A 376 -4.03 -2.01 -12.50
C GLY A 376 -4.89 -3.24 -12.83
N HIS A 377 -4.83 -4.29 -12.02
CA HIS A 377 -5.55 -5.56 -12.21
C HIS A 377 -6.87 -5.63 -11.42
N GLY A 378 -7.44 -4.50 -11.04
CA GLY A 378 -8.63 -4.44 -10.17
C GLY A 378 -9.91 -5.02 -10.77
N LYS A 379 -9.96 -5.20 -12.09
CA LYS A 379 -11.11 -5.79 -12.81
C LYS A 379 -10.91 -7.26 -13.18
N ASP A 380 -9.78 -7.84 -12.82
CA ASP A 380 -9.49 -9.24 -13.12
C ASP A 380 -10.38 -10.17 -12.28
N MET A 381 -10.67 -11.36 -12.82
CA MET A 381 -11.62 -12.29 -12.21
C MET A 381 -11.25 -12.69 -10.79
N GLU A 382 -9.95 -12.78 -10.48
CA GLU A 382 -9.44 -13.10 -9.15
C GLU A 382 -9.83 -12.04 -8.12
N VAL A 383 -9.75 -10.76 -8.50
CA VAL A 383 -10.15 -9.62 -7.66
C VAL A 383 -11.65 -9.58 -7.51
N LEU A 384 -12.41 -9.70 -8.60
CA LEU A 384 -13.88 -9.65 -8.56
C LEU A 384 -14.46 -10.80 -7.71
N ALA A 385 -13.89 -12.01 -7.82
CA ALA A 385 -14.28 -13.14 -6.99
C ALA A 385 -13.93 -12.90 -5.51
N CYS A 386 -12.75 -12.37 -5.23
CA CYS A 386 -12.34 -12.07 -3.87
C CYS A 386 -13.21 -10.99 -3.22
N LEU A 387 -13.52 -9.91 -3.93
CA LEU A 387 -14.39 -8.85 -3.43
C LEU A 387 -15.77 -9.38 -3.02
N ARG A 388 -16.34 -10.35 -3.76
CA ARG A 388 -17.60 -11.01 -3.36
C ARG A 388 -17.47 -11.70 -2.00
N VAL A 389 -16.38 -12.42 -1.77
CA VAL A 389 -16.11 -13.09 -0.50
C VAL A 389 -15.87 -12.08 0.63
N LEU A 390 -15.20 -10.96 0.35
CA LEU A 390 -14.93 -9.92 1.35
C LEU A 390 -16.21 -9.17 1.80
N ARG A 391 -17.31 -9.24 1.04
CA ARG A 391 -18.62 -8.71 1.48
C ARG A 391 -19.21 -9.50 2.66
N GLU A 392 -18.77 -10.74 2.87
CA GLU A 392 -19.18 -11.56 4.01
C GLU A 392 -18.42 -11.23 5.30
N ALA A 393 -17.38 -10.38 5.23
CA ALA A 393 -16.61 -9.98 6.40
C ALA A 393 -17.51 -9.27 7.41
N LYS A 394 -17.50 -9.76 8.65
CA LYS A 394 -18.22 -9.16 9.78
C LYS A 394 -17.21 -8.64 10.79
N ILE A 395 -17.27 -7.34 11.07
CA ILE A 395 -16.42 -6.75 12.10
C ILE A 395 -17.06 -6.93 13.48
N ASN A 396 -16.28 -7.47 14.42
CA ASN A 396 -16.64 -7.58 15.82
C ASN A 396 -15.39 -7.25 16.63
N TRP A 397 -15.39 -6.16 17.39
CA TRP A 397 -14.17 -5.74 18.07
C TRP A 397 -13.71 -6.73 19.15
N GLU A 398 -14.64 -7.22 19.96
CA GLU A 398 -14.36 -8.08 21.11
C GLU A 398 -14.21 -9.55 20.69
N GLY A 399 -15.01 -10.00 19.74
CA GLY A 399 -15.05 -11.37 19.24
C GLY A 399 -14.47 -11.53 17.82
N ALA A 400 -13.45 -10.74 17.47
CA ALA A 400 -12.84 -10.85 16.15
C ALA A 400 -12.24 -12.24 15.93
N GLU A 401 -12.52 -12.79 14.75
CA GLU A 401 -11.97 -14.06 14.32
C GLU A 401 -10.55 -13.89 13.75
N GLY A 402 -9.69 -14.89 13.99
CA GLY A 402 -8.32 -14.93 13.48
C GLY A 402 -7.29 -14.28 14.40
N THR A 403 -6.02 -14.40 14.02
CA THR A 403 -4.89 -13.96 14.85
C THR A 403 -4.46 -12.52 14.60
N HIS A 404 -4.82 -11.93 13.44
CA HIS A 404 -4.41 -10.58 13.02
C HIS A 404 -5.58 -9.74 12.44
N PRO A 405 -6.62 -9.46 13.24
CA PRO A 405 -7.84 -8.83 12.74
C PRO A 405 -7.68 -7.36 12.34
N LEU A 406 -6.90 -6.53 13.04
CA LEU A 406 -6.69 -5.12 12.63
C LEU A 406 -5.94 -5.04 11.30
N TYR A 407 -4.91 -5.88 11.13
CA TYR A 407 -4.24 -6.05 9.84
C TYR A 407 -5.25 -6.43 8.75
N GLY A 408 -6.09 -7.44 9.01
CA GLY A 408 -7.07 -7.91 8.05
C GLY A 408 -8.07 -6.83 7.65
N PHE A 409 -8.66 -6.13 8.63
CA PHE A 409 -9.63 -5.08 8.37
C PHE A 409 -9.03 -3.84 7.71
N TYR A 410 -7.76 -3.52 7.96
CA TYR A 410 -7.05 -2.48 7.21
C TYR A 410 -7.05 -2.78 5.70
N TYR A 411 -6.72 -4.00 5.28
CA TYR A 411 -6.73 -4.37 3.86
C TYR A 411 -8.15 -4.52 3.30
N ILE A 412 -9.06 -5.15 4.03
CA ILE A 412 -10.46 -5.33 3.59
C ILE A 412 -11.12 -3.97 3.35
N THR A 413 -10.93 -3.02 4.26
CA THR A 413 -11.48 -1.66 4.13
C THR A 413 -10.98 -0.96 2.88
N GLN A 414 -9.69 -1.10 2.57
CA GLN A 414 -9.12 -0.53 1.36
C GLN A 414 -9.63 -1.21 0.09
N CYS A 415 -9.76 -2.54 0.07
CA CYS A 415 -10.33 -3.25 -1.07
C CYS A 415 -11.76 -2.79 -1.38
N ARG A 416 -12.60 -2.71 -0.34
CA ARG A 416 -14.00 -2.26 -0.41
C ARG A 416 -14.07 -0.82 -0.92
N PHE A 417 -13.14 0.03 -0.49
CA PHE A 417 -13.03 1.41 -0.96
C PHE A 417 -12.67 1.51 -2.45
N GLN A 418 -11.72 0.68 -2.91
CA GLN A 418 -11.27 0.66 -4.31
C GLN A 418 -12.26 -0.04 -5.25
N GLU A 419 -13.19 -0.83 -4.72
CA GLU A 419 -14.21 -1.53 -5.50
C GLU A 419 -15.27 -0.58 -6.06
N SER A 420 -16.02 0.09 -5.17
CA SER A 420 -17.07 1.03 -5.57
C SER A 420 -17.54 1.86 -4.37
N LYS A 421 -18.20 3.00 -4.65
CA LYS A 421 -18.79 3.83 -3.60
C LYS A 421 -19.84 3.08 -2.79
N GLU A 422 -20.65 2.25 -3.45
CA GLU A 422 -21.74 1.49 -2.84
C GLU A 422 -21.19 0.39 -1.93
N SER A 423 -20.16 -0.34 -2.37
CA SER A 423 -19.50 -1.36 -1.54
C SER A 423 -18.91 -0.75 -0.27
N PHE A 424 -18.29 0.42 -0.39
CA PHE A 424 -17.73 1.14 0.74
C PHE A 424 -18.80 1.76 1.65
N ALA A 425 -19.89 2.31 1.09
CA ALA A 425 -21.03 2.83 1.84
C ALA A 425 -21.71 1.75 2.69
N LEU A 426 -21.78 0.50 2.21
CA LEU A 426 -22.22 -0.63 3.03
C LEU A 426 -21.20 -1.07 4.07
N TRP A 427 -19.90 -0.85 3.84
CA TRP A 427 -18.87 -1.24 4.78
C TRP A 427 -18.82 -0.32 5.98
N GLN A 428 -18.90 0.99 5.72
CA GLN A 428 -18.80 2.02 6.76
C GLN A 428 -19.87 1.91 7.83
N THR A 429 -21.06 1.39 7.52
CA THR A 429 -22.14 1.20 8.51
C THR A 429 -21.74 0.20 9.59
N GLN A 430 -20.78 -0.68 9.32
CA GLN A 430 -20.27 -1.64 10.29
C GLN A 430 -18.99 -1.16 10.95
N PHE A 431 -17.97 -0.80 10.18
CA PHE A 431 -16.65 -0.54 10.78
C PHE A 431 -16.63 0.78 11.55
N VAL A 432 -17.13 1.88 11.00
CA VAL A 432 -17.06 3.20 11.65
C VAL A 432 -17.62 3.19 13.08
N PRO A 433 -18.86 2.75 13.35
CA PRO A 433 -19.37 2.72 14.71
C PRO A 433 -18.59 1.76 15.62
N THR A 434 -18.07 0.66 15.07
CA THR A 434 -17.27 -0.32 15.81
C THR A 434 -15.94 0.28 16.28
N TYR A 435 -15.22 0.98 15.39
CA TYR A 435 -13.96 1.65 15.71
C TYR A 435 -14.19 2.84 16.66
N LEU A 436 -15.25 3.65 16.45
CA LEU A 436 -15.58 4.76 17.34
C LEU A 436 -15.88 4.28 18.77
N LYS A 437 -16.67 3.22 18.92
CA LYS A 437 -17.00 2.64 20.23
C LYS A 437 -15.77 2.05 20.93
N ALA A 438 -14.83 1.50 20.16
CA ALA A 438 -13.64 0.85 20.71
C ALA A 438 -12.50 1.81 21.10
N GLN A 439 -12.55 3.07 20.64
CA GLN A 439 -11.49 4.03 20.95
C GLN A 439 -11.50 4.37 22.44
N LYS A 440 -10.31 4.37 23.05
CA LYS A 440 -10.12 4.77 24.43
C LYS A 440 -10.20 6.28 24.58
N SER A 441 -10.46 6.75 25.80
CA SER A 441 -10.67 8.18 26.09
C SER A 441 -9.46 9.08 25.81
N ASP A 442 -8.25 8.52 25.88
CA ASP A 442 -6.99 9.19 25.54
C ASP A 442 -6.67 9.14 24.03
N GLY A 443 -7.50 8.46 23.21
CA GLY A 443 -7.41 8.46 21.76
C GLY A 443 -6.80 7.22 21.12
N HIS A 444 -6.31 6.26 21.89
CA HIS A 444 -5.71 5.04 21.34
C HIS A 444 -6.73 3.93 21.12
N TRP A 445 -6.31 2.88 20.42
CA TRP A 445 -7.03 1.62 20.35
C TRP A 445 -6.18 0.50 20.94
N GLU A 446 -6.85 -0.43 21.62
CA GLU A 446 -6.27 -1.69 22.05
C GLU A 446 -6.40 -2.75 20.95
N ALA A 447 -5.87 -3.96 21.18
CA ALA A 447 -5.99 -5.02 20.18
C ALA A 447 -7.43 -5.53 20.05
N MET A 448 -7.85 -5.70 18.80
CA MET A 448 -9.13 -6.31 18.44
C MET A 448 -9.08 -7.83 18.70
N GLY A 449 -10.09 -8.39 19.38
CA GLY A 449 -10.09 -9.79 19.84
C GLY A 449 -9.31 -10.04 21.13
N GLY A 450 -8.80 -8.99 21.78
CA GLY A 450 -8.11 -9.05 23.06
C GLY A 450 -6.63 -9.50 22.98
N LYS A 451 -6.09 -9.98 24.11
CA LYS A 451 -4.65 -10.28 24.24
C LYS A 451 -4.15 -11.45 23.38
N ASN A 452 -5.05 -12.35 22.99
CA ASN A 452 -4.69 -13.59 22.28
C ASN A 452 -4.57 -13.43 20.74
N SER A 453 -4.95 -12.27 20.20
CA SER A 453 -4.76 -11.91 18.78
C SER A 453 -3.47 -11.08 18.59
N GLU A 454 -3.61 -9.76 18.50
CA GLU A 454 -2.56 -8.77 18.22
C GLU A 454 -2.11 -8.00 19.47
N GLY A 455 -2.69 -8.30 20.64
CA GLY A 455 -2.40 -7.58 21.89
C GLY A 455 -0.93 -7.61 22.30
N ASN A 456 -0.19 -8.62 21.85
CA ASN A 456 1.24 -8.75 22.12
C ASN A 456 2.12 -7.82 21.26
N ILE A 457 1.61 -7.17 20.21
CA ILE A 457 2.37 -6.24 19.35
C ILE A 457 2.46 -4.86 20.02
N GLY A 458 1.40 -4.44 20.70
CA GLY A 458 1.34 -3.23 21.51
C GLY A 458 0.40 -2.15 20.95
N PRO A 459 0.10 -1.11 21.76
CA PRO A 459 -0.92 -0.11 21.46
C PRO A 459 -0.58 0.79 20.26
N VAL A 460 0.71 0.99 19.95
CA VAL A 460 1.12 1.76 18.75
C VAL A 460 0.65 1.06 17.49
N TYR A 461 0.86 -0.26 17.38
CA TYR A 461 0.38 -1.05 16.25
C TYR A 461 -1.15 -0.98 16.12
N SER A 462 -1.85 -1.22 17.22
CA SER A 462 -3.31 -1.21 17.22
C SER A 462 -3.87 0.16 16.83
N THR A 463 -3.31 1.22 17.40
CA THR A 463 -3.73 2.60 17.15
C THR A 463 -3.44 3.04 15.72
N THR A 464 -2.26 2.73 15.19
CA THR A 464 -1.90 3.12 13.82
C THR A 464 -2.74 2.40 12.76
N LEU A 465 -2.96 1.07 12.87
CA LEU A 465 -3.83 0.37 11.92
C LEU A 465 -5.30 0.80 12.03
N ALA A 466 -5.79 1.07 13.25
CA ALA A 466 -7.13 1.63 13.43
C ALA A 466 -7.26 3.03 12.82
N CYS A 467 -6.28 3.90 13.06
CA CYS A 467 -6.21 5.25 12.48
C CYS A 467 -6.18 5.20 10.96
N LEU A 468 -5.27 4.42 10.37
CA LEU A 468 -5.16 4.23 8.91
C LEU A 468 -6.42 3.62 8.29
N THR A 469 -7.16 2.80 9.03
CA THR A 469 -8.46 2.27 8.59
C THR A 469 -9.50 3.39 8.53
N MET A 470 -9.59 4.21 9.59
CA MET A 470 -10.49 5.38 9.67
C MET A 470 -10.10 6.48 8.67
N GLU A 471 -8.83 6.64 8.34
CA GLU A 471 -8.34 7.62 7.36
C GLU A 471 -8.67 7.27 5.91
N THR A 472 -9.27 6.09 5.64
CA THR A 472 -9.70 5.71 4.28
C THR A 472 -10.64 6.76 3.65
N PHE A 473 -11.37 7.54 4.46
CA PHE A 473 -12.23 8.64 4.00
C PHE A 473 -11.50 9.93 3.59
N VAL A 474 -10.31 10.19 4.15
CA VAL A 474 -9.63 11.51 4.11
C VAL A 474 -8.19 11.39 3.64
N ARG A 475 -7.93 10.51 2.69
CA ARG A 475 -6.58 10.04 2.38
C ARG A 475 -5.86 10.94 1.39
N PHE A 476 -4.84 11.65 1.88
CA PHE A 476 -3.95 12.49 1.08
C PHE A 476 -2.74 11.76 0.49
N LEU A 477 -2.58 10.45 0.74
CA LEU A 477 -1.43 9.67 0.27
C LEU A 477 -1.43 9.50 -1.26
N PRO A 478 -0.37 9.96 -1.96
CA PRO A 478 -0.18 9.75 -3.40
C PRO A 478 -0.41 8.31 -3.88
N SER A 479 -0.01 7.28 -3.12
CA SER A 479 -0.07 5.88 -3.57
C SER A 479 -1.48 5.33 -3.81
N TYR A 480 -2.53 6.04 -3.40
CA TYR A 480 -3.93 5.60 -3.56
C TYR A 480 -4.55 6.05 -4.87
N GLN A 481 -3.87 6.91 -5.64
CA GLN A 481 -4.35 7.34 -6.94
C GLN A 481 -4.30 6.17 -7.93
N HIS A 482 -5.32 6.09 -8.80
CA HIS A 482 -5.27 5.21 -9.96
C HIS A 482 -4.14 5.69 -10.88
N VAL A 483 -3.31 4.76 -11.34
CA VAL A 483 -2.50 5.03 -12.53
C VAL A 483 -3.50 5.11 -13.68
N GLU A 484 -3.70 6.30 -14.26
CA GLU A 484 -4.50 6.41 -15.47
C GLU A 484 -3.79 5.61 -16.58
N GLU A 485 -4.48 4.60 -17.11
CA GLU A 485 -4.13 4.02 -18.41
C GLU A 485 -4.47 5.05 -19.49
N GLY A 486 -3.62 6.06 -19.64
CA GLY A 486 -3.64 6.88 -20.84
C GLY A 486 -3.21 6.01 -22.03
N PRO A 487 -3.85 6.11 -23.20
CA PRO A 487 -3.23 5.60 -24.42
C PRO A 487 -1.83 6.21 -24.52
N ALA A 488 -0.83 5.40 -24.85
CA ALA A 488 0.52 5.88 -25.09
C ALA A 488 0.42 7.14 -25.95
N ALA A 489 0.89 8.27 -25.42
CA ALA A 489 0.91 9.51 -26.18
C ALA A 489 1.63 9.21 -27.49
N PRO A 490 1.04 9.51 -28.66
CA PRO A 490 1.75 9.38 -29.90
C PRO A 490 3.02 10.23 -29.76
N THR A 491 4.17 9.59 -29.91
CA THR A 491 5.47 10.28 -29.94
C THR A 491 5.42 11.26 -31.09
N ASN A 492 5.19 12.53 -30.79
CA ASN A 492 5.21 13.57 -31.79
C ASN A 492 6.67 13.73 -32.22
N THR A 493 6.95 13.68 -33.52
CA THR A 493 8.32 13.67 -34.08
C THR A 493 9.09 14.99 -33.88
N ASP A 494 8.51 15.95 -33.15
CA ASP A 494 9.00 17.32 -33.03
C ASP A 494 9.49 17.68 -31.60
N ASP A 495 9.60 16.72 -30.68
CA ASP A 495 10.15 17.01 -29.35
C ASP A 495 11.67 17.27 -29.40
N VAL A 496 12.05 18.51 -29.09
CA VAL A 496 13.44 18.98 -29.07
C VAL A 496 14.23 18.32 -27.93
N ILE A 497 15.25 17.55 -28.30
CA ILE A 497 16.20 16.95 -27.36
C ILE A 497 17.15 18.04 -26.83
N ILE A 498 16.94 18.50 -25.60
CA ILE A 498 17.94 19.30 -24.88
C ILE A 498 19.00 18.34 -24.32
N LYS A 499 20.16 18.29 -24.97
CA LYS A 499 21.37 17.71 -24.38
C LYS A 499 21.99 18.73 -23.43
N VAL A 500 21.92 18.45 -22.13
CA VAL A 500 22.76 19.14 -21.15
C VAL A 500 24.17 18.57 -21.31
N LEU A 501 25.12 19.44 -21.66
CA LEU A 501 26.56 19.14 -21.73
C LEU A 501 27.18 19.01 -20.34
#